data_AF-A0A9P0LAU0-F1
#
_entry.id   AF-A0A9P0LAU0-F1
#
_cell.length_a   1.000
_cell.length_b   1.000
_cell.length_c   1.000
_cell.angle_alpha   90.00
_cell.angle_beta   90.00
_cell.angle_gamma   90.00
#
_symmetry.space_group_name_H-M   'P 1'
#
loop_
_entity.id
_entity.type
_entity.pdbx_description
1 polymer ?
#
loop_
_entity_poly.entity_id
_entity_poly.type
_entity_poly.pdbx_seq_one_letter_code
_entity_poly.pdbx_strand_id
1 'polypeptide(L)'
;MLLDTLIDQYQKAYGPNTELSLDESLLRFRGRLGFRVYIKNKKDRNGIKFNKLMTSDGYLLNMEMYSGHRSDHTKDNSKTEKENHGHFSLTEKLVLRLMKPYLLKGARIVYGKTIENIETKDAY
;
A
#
# COMPACT_ATOMS: atom_id res chain seq x y z
N MET A 1 13.82 -10.04 0.81
CA MET A 1 13.50 -10.94 -0.32
C MET A 1 13.51 -10.12 -1.62
N LEU A 2 13.54 -10.77 -2.80
CA LEU A 2 13.68 -10.11 -4.12
C LEU A 2 12.81 -8.85 -4.31
N LEU A 3 11.55 -8.91 -3.89
CA LEU A 3 10.62 -7.77 -4.02
C LEU A 3 11.08 -6.55 -3.21
N ASP A 4 11.58 -6.77 -2.00
CA ASP A 4 12.10 -5.68 -1.14
C ASP A 4 13.32 -5.03 -1.79
N THR A 5 14.20 -5.83 -2.41
CA THR A 5 15.36 -5.33 -3.14
C THR A 5 14.95 -4.48 -4.35
N LEU A 6 13.94 -4.92 -5.10
CA LEU A 6 13.41 -4.15 -6.24
C LEU A 6 12.78 -2.82 -5.77
N ILE A 7 11.98 -2.86 -4.70
CA ILE A 7 11.37 -1.65 -4.13
C ILE A 7 12.46 -0.67 -3.69
N ASP A 8 13.49 -1.13 -2.98
CA ASP A 8 14.61 -0.28 -2.57
C ASP A 8 15.31 0.39 -3.77
N GLN A 9 15.50 -0.34 -4.88
CA GLN A 9 16.05 0.24 -6.10
C GLN A 9 15.10 1.25 -6.74
N TYR A 10 13.79 0.97 -6.79
CA TYR A 10 12.82 1.91 -7.36
C TYR A 10 12.77 3.23 -6.61
N GLN A 11 12.82 3.18 -5.28
CA GLN A 11 12.81 4.35 -4.39
C GLN A 11 14.09 5.18 -4.50
N LYS A 12 15.23 4.55 -4.79
CA LYS A 12 16.52 5.24 -5.00
C LYS A 12 16.61 5.87 -6.39
N ALA A 13 16.04 5.22 -7.39
CA ALA A 13 16.14 5.65 -8.79
C ALA A 13 15.24 6.84 -9.12
N TYR A 14 14.13 7.04 -8.40
CA TYR A 14 13.16 8.08 -8.71
C TYR A 14 12.66 8.80 -7.44
N GLY A 15 12.83 10.12 -7.41
CA GLY A 15 12.33 10.96 -6.32
C GLY A 15 10.82 11.14 -6.38
N PRO A 16 10.12 11.13 -5.24
CA PRO A 16 8.66 11.28 -5.22
C PRO A 16 8.24 12.67 -5.72
N ASN A 17 7.31 12.71 -6.69
CA ASN A 17 6.62 13.93 -7.09
C ASN A 17 5.65 14.37 -5.99
N THR A 18 5.19 15.63 -6.06
CA THR A 18 4.22 16.20 -5.12
C THR A 18 2.88 15.47 -5.12
N GLU A 19 2.56 14.72 -6.18
CA GLU A 19 1.32 13.97 -6.32
C GLU A 19 1.61 12.48 -6.50
N LEU A 20 1.13 11.70 -5.55
CA LEU A 20 1.22 10.25 -5.52
C LEU A 20 -0.17 9.64 -5.69
N SER A 21 -0.24 8.51 -6.38
CA SER A 21 -1.46 7.74 -6.54
C SER A 21 -1.31 6.39 -5.85
N LEU A 22 -2.34 5.98 -5.12
CA LEU A 22 -2.43 4.64 -4.58
C LEU A 22 -3.55 3.88 -5.31
N ASP A 23 -3.18 2.76 -5.94
CA ASP A 23 -4.10 1.97 -6.76
C ASP A 23 -3.91 0.45 -6.57
N GLU A 24 -4.97 -0.29 -6.93
CA GLU A 24 -5.03 -1.74 -6.90
C GLU A 24 -4.84 -2.34 -8.29
N SER A 25 -3.84 -3.21 -8.42
CA SER A 25 -3.65 -4.03 -9.62
C SER A 25 -3.86 -5.50 -9.35
N LEU A 26 -4.23 -6.23 -10.40
CA LEU A 26 -4.44 -7.68 -10.35
C LEU A 26 -3.61 -8.33 -11.45
N LEU A 27 -2.55 -9.05 -11.05
CA LEU A 27 -1.75 -9.85 -11.98
C LEU A 27 -2.47 -11.16 -12.25
N ARG A 28 -2.93 -11.37 -13.48
CA ARG A 28 -3.61 -12.59 -13.89
C ARG A 28 -2.76 -13.82 -13.58
N PHE A 29 -3.34 -14.78 -12.84
CA PHE A 29 -2.64 -16.01 -12.47
C PHE A 29 -3.58 -17.21 -12.47
N ARG A 30 -3.18 -18.30 -13.16
CA ARG A 30 -3.95 -19.54 -13.32
C ARG A 30 -3.22 -20.78 -12.80
N GLY A 31 -2.82 -20.75 -11.53
CA GLY A 31 -2.25 -21.90 -10.82
C GLY A 31 -2.85 -22.07 -9.43
N ARG A 32 -2.40 -23.10 -8.70
CA ARG A 32 -2.78 -23.31 -7.30
C ARG A 32 -1.99 -22.33 -6.42
N LEU A 33 -2.67 -21.31 -5.91
CA LEU A 33 -2.09 -20.31 -5.02
C LEU A 33 -3.09 -19.95 -3.93
N GLY A 34 -2.69 -20.06 -2.67
CA GLY A 34 -3.59 -19.90 -1.52
C GLY A 34 -4.14 -18.49 -1.32
N PHE A 35 -3.43 -17.47 -1.80
CA PHE A 35 -3.81 -16.06 -1.67
C PHE A 35 -4.26 -15.41 -2.99
N ARG A 36 -4.69 -16.22 -3.96
CA ARG A 36 -5.28 -15.70 -5.21
C ARG A 36 -6.61 -15.01 -4.90
N VAL A 37 -6.81 -13.82 -5.45
CA VAL A 37 -8.01 -13.00 -5.27
C VAL A 37 -8.90 -13.06 -6.50
N TYR A 38 -10.21 -13.00 -6.28
CA TYR A 38 -11.22 -12.78 -7.31
C TYR A 38 -11.80 -11.36 -7.19
N ILE A 39 -11.69 -10.55 -8.25
CA ILE A 39 -12.26 -9.20 -8.32
C ILE A 39 -13.28 -9.14 -9.46
N LYS A 40 -14.57 -9.08 -9.12
CA LYS A 40 -15.69 -9.17 -10.07
C LYS A 40 -15.65 -8.13 -11.20
N ASN A 41 -15.22 -6.90 -10.88
CA ASN A 41 -15.28 -5.74 -11.78
C ASN A 41 -14.01 -5.52 -12.62
N LYS A 42 -13.02 -6.44 -12.59
CA LYS A 42 -11.81 -6.35 -13.41
C LYS A 42 -11.90 -7.28 -14.64
N LYS A 43 -11.25 -6.91 -15.74
CA LYS A 43 -11.21 -7.72 -16.98
C LYS A 43 -10.62 -9.11 -16.70
N ASP A 44 -9.47 -9.14 -16.04
CA ASP A 44 -8.90 -10.35 -15.48
C ASP A 44 -9.35 -10.48 -14.03
N ARG A 45 -10.36 -11.31 -13.78
CA ARG A 45 -10.99 -11.40 -12.47
C ARG A 45 -10.18 -12.20 -11.45
N ASN A 46 -9.29 -13.09 -11.90
CA ASN A 46 -8.58 -14.03 -11.04
C ASN A 46 -7.08 -13.80 -11.11
N GLY A 47 -6.46 -13.46 -9.97
CA GLY A 47 -5.04 -13.14 -9.96
C GLY A 47 -4.45 -12.87 -8.59
N ILE A 48 -3.22 -12.35 -8.61
CA ILE A 48 -2.48 -11.88 -7.45
C ILE A 48 -2.73 -10.37 -7.33
N LYS A 49 -3.33 -9.94 -6.22
CA LYS A 49 -3.61 -8.53 -5.95
C LYS A 49 -2.35 -7.84 -5.42
N PHE A 50 -2.07 -6.66 -5.94
CA PHE A 50 -1.04 -5.76 -5.43
C PHE A 50 -1.64 -4.39 -5.20
N ASN A 51 -1.32 -3.79 -4.05
CA ASN A 51 -1.56 -2.38 -3.80
C ASN A 51 -0.26 -1.64 -4.10
N LYS A 52 -0.33 -0.59 -4.92
CA LYS A 52 0.85 0.11 -5.42
C LYS A 52 0.76 1.59 -5.14
N LEU A 53 1.87 2.15 -4.70
CA LEU A 53 2.10 3.58 -4.63
C LEU A 53 2.91 4.00 -5.85
N MET A 54 2.32 4.89 -6.64
CA MET A 54 2.88 5.37 -7.90
C MET A 54 2.93 6.89 -7.90
N THR A 55 3.80 7.45 -8.72
CA THR A 55 3.82 8.88 -9.02
C THR A 55 2.78 9.23 -10.08
N SER A 56 2.51 10.53 -10.26
CA SER A 56 1.58 11.04 -11.29
C SER A 56 1.96 10.68 -12.73
N ASP A 57 3.24 10.48 -13.03
CA ASP A 57 3.76 10.01 -14.32
C ASP A 57 3.74 8.48 -14.48
N GLY A 58 3.26 7.76 -13.46
CA GLY A 58 3.07 6.31 -13.52
C GLY A 58 4.29 5.48 -13.10
N TYR A 59 5.29 6.10 -12.47
CA TYR A 59 6.43 5.36 -11.91
C TYR A 59 6.06 4.68 -10.59
N LEU A 60 6.56 3.47 -10.37
CA LEU A 60 6.27 2.67 -9.17
C LEU A 60 7.25 2.99 -8.04
N LEU A 61 6.76 3.51 -6.92
CA LEU A 61 7.58 3.82 -5.75
C LEU A 61 7.55 2.73 -4.68
N ASN A 62 6.38 2.13 -4.46
CA ASN A 62 6.22 1.09 -3.45
C ASN A 62 5.09 0.14 -3.86
N MET A 63 5.15 -1.10 -3.40
CA MET A 63 4.07 -2.05 -3.59
C MET A 63 3.99 -3.08 -2.48
N GLU A 64 2.77 -3.51 -2.17
CA GLU A 64 2.50 -4.58 -1.24
C GLU A 64 1.62 -5.64 -1.91
N MET A 65 2.08 -6.89 -1.86
CA MET A 65 1.34 -8.03 -2.38
C MET A 65 0.31 -8.49 -1.34
N TYR A 66 -0.91 -8.75 -1.79
CA TYR A 66 -1.89 -9.41 -0.95
C TYR A 66 -1.45 -10.87 -0.68
N SER A 67 -1.23 -11.19 0.58
CA SER A 67 -0.77 -12.51 1.02
C SER A 67 -1.86 -13.35 1.68
N GLY A 68 -3.14 -13.05 1.44
CA GLY A 68 -4.28 -13.75 2.05
C GLY A 68 -4.84 -13.01 3.27
N HIS A 69 -5.89 -13.58 3.87
CA HIS A 69 -6.45 -13.15 5.15
C HIS A 69 -5.47 -13.53 6.28
N ARG A 70 -4.35 -12.82 6.38
CA ARG A 70 -3.53 -12.89 7.59
C ARG A 70 -4.27 -12.09 8.63
N SER A 71 -4.90 -12.77 9.59
CA SER A 71 -5.03 -12.20 10.94
C SER A 71 -3.63 -11.72 11.32
N ASP A 72 -3.49 -10.43 11.64
CA ASP A 72 -2.23 -9.75 11.96
C ASP A 72 -1.18 -10.73 12.51
N HIS A 73 -0.23 -11.12 11.64
CA HIS A 73 1.01 -11.75 12.08
C HIS A 73 2.01 -10.69 12.52
N THR A 74 1.54 -9.54 12.98
CA THR A 74 2.09 -8.91 14.16
C THR A 74 1.46 -9.59 15.37
N LYS A 75 1.99 -10.77 15.72
CA LYS A 75 2.23 -11.01 17.15
C LYS A 75 3.34 -10.03 17.54
N ASP A 76 2.97 -8.76 17.62
CA ASP A 76 3.73 -7.83 18.43
C ASP A 76 3.59 -8.39 19.84
N ASN A 77 4.62 -9.11 20.26
CA ASN A 77 4.78 -9.54 21.64
C ASN A 77 5.04 -8.34 22.57
N SER A 78 4.83 -7.10 22.12
CA SER A 78 4.74 -5.92 22.97
C SER A 78 3.39 -5.95 23.71
N LYS A 79 3.37 -6.67 24.82
CA LYS A 79 2.59 -6.26 26.00
C LYS A 79 3.09 -4.88 26.44
N THR A 80 2.64 -3.80 25.82
CA THR A 80 2.83 -2.38 26.22
C THR A 80 2.31 -1.55 25.03
N GLU A 81 1.40 -0.60 25.10
CA GLU A 81 0.65 0.06 26.16
C GLU A 81 -0.74 0.39 25.63
N LYS A 82 -1.71 0.51 26.53
CA LYS A 82 -3.02 1.09 26.22
C LYS A 82 -2.82 2.58 25.99
N GLU A 83 -2.55 2.99 24.76
CA GLU A 83 -2.66 4.39 24.37
C GLU A 83 -3.90 4.59 23.51
N ASN A 84 -4.63 5.66 23.81
CA ASN A 84 -5.93 6.04 23.23
C ASN A 84 -5.82 6.52 21.78
N HIS A 85 -5.03 5.84 20.96
CA HIS A 85 -4.91 6.13 19.53
C HIS A 85 -5.93 5.29 18.77
N GLY A 86 -6.82 5.98 18.07
CA GLY A 86 -7.97 5.40 17.38
C GLY A 86 -7.63 4.14 16.59
N HIS A 87 -8.53 3.16 16.64
CA HIS A 87 -8.38 1.90 15.93
C HIS A 87 -8.43 2.14 14.41
N PHE A 88 -7.26 2.30 13.77
CA PHE A 88 -7.15 2.41 12.31
C PHE A 88 -7.68 1.14 11.61
N SER A 89 -8.50 1.35 10.59
CA SER A 89 -8.98 0.33 9.65
C SER A 89 -7.82 -0.34 8.89
N LEU A 90 -8.10 -1.51 8.31
CA LEU A 90 -7.11 -2.24 7.51
C LEU A 90 -6.60 -1.43 6.31
N THR A 91 -7.47 -0.62 5.71
CA THR A 91 -7.11 0.27 4.59
C THR A 91 -6.15 1.35 5.06
N GLU A 92 -6.42 2.01 6.19
CA GLU A 92 -5.54 3.03 6.74
C GLU A 92 -4.16 2.46 7.10
N LYS A 93 -4.12 1.29 7.77
CA LYS A 93 -2.87 0.58 8.04
C LYS A 93 -2.09 0.29 6.76
N LEU A 94 -2.78 -0.12 5.70
CA LEU A 94 -2.16 -0.40 4.40
C LEU A 94 -1.59 0.87 3.75
N VAL A 95 -2.37 1.95 3.74
CA VAL A 95 -1.95 3.27 3.23
C VAL A 95 -0.69 3.72 3.97
N LEU A 96 -0.73 3.72 5.31
CA LEU A 96 0.41 4.13 6.15
C LEU A 96 1.67 3.30 5.87
N ARG A 97 1.55 1.97 5.69
CA ARG A 97 2.69 1.11 5.37
C ARG A 97 3.32 1.45 4.03
N LEU A 98 2.51 1.64 2.99
CA LEU A 98 3.02 1.98 1.66
C LEU A 98 3.64 3.39 1.62
N MET A 99 3.11 4.29 2.43
CA MET A 99 3.45 5.70 2.44
C MET A 99 4.53 6.11 3.42
N LYS A 100 4.89 5.26 4.38
CA LYS A 100 5.87 5.57 5.44
C LYS A 100 7.09 6.39 4.99
N PRO A 101 7.77 6.11 3.85
CA PRO A 101 8.94 6.90 3.42
C PRO A 101 8.62 8.28 2.80
N TYR A 102 7.34 8.62 2.61
CA TYR A 102 6.86 9.81 1.90
C TYR A 102 5.98 10.74 2.74
N LEU A 103 5.49 10.29 3.90
CA LEU A 103 4.55 11.06 4.75
C LEU A 103 5.11 12.42 5.21
N LEU A 104 6.42 12.55 5.44
CA LEU A 104 7.02 13.80 5.93
C LEU A 104 7.59 14.69 4.81
N LYS A 105 7.34 14.32 3.54
CA LYS A 105 7.90 15.02 2.37
C LYS A 105 6.91 15.95 1.67
N GLY A 106 5.74 16.21 2.29
CA GLY A 106 4.70 17.09 1.74
C GLY A 106 4.01 16.52 0.49
N ALA A 107 4.07 15.21 0.29
CA ALA A 107 3.43 14.56 -0.85
C ALA A 107 1.90 14.49 -0.65
N ARG A 108 1.13 14.90 -1.66
CA ARG A 108 -0.33 14.74 -1.73
C ARG A 108 -0.67 13.39 -2.35
N ILE A 109 -1.74 12.76 -1.86
CA ILE A 109 -2.15 11.43 -2.30
C ILE A 109 -3.50 11.51 -3.00
N VAL A 110 -3.63 10.75 -4.08
CA VAL A 110 -4.89 10.51 -4.76
C VAL A 110 -5.22 9.01 -4.69
N TYR A 111 -6.26 8.67 -3.93
CA TYR A 111 -6.85 7.33 -3.92
C TYR A 111 -8.02 7.28 -4.91
N GLY A 112 -8.25 6.12 -5.55
CA GLY A 112 -9.26 5.98 -6.61
C GLY A 112 -10.65 6.54 -6.26
N LYS A 113 -11.19 7.34 -7.19
CA LYS A 113 -12.51 8.00 -7.30
C LYS A 113 -12.99 8.94 -6.18
N THR A 114 -12.34 8.98 -5.03
CA THR A 114 -12.58 10.03 -4.03
C THR A 114 -11.25 10.67 -3.69
N ILE A 115 -11.10 11.95 -4.05
CA ILE A 115 -10.00 12.78 -3.59
C ILE A 115 -10.25 13.03 -2.10
N GLU A 116 -9.82 12.12 -1.24
CA GLU A 116 -9.63 12.45 0.17
C GLU A 116 -8.26 13.09 0.28
N ASN A 117 -8.25 14.41 0.41
CA ASN A 117 -7.07 15.19 0.76
C ASN A 117 -6.63 14.76 2.16
N ILE A 118 -5.74 13.77 2.26
CA ILE A 118 -4.94 13.60 3.46
C ILE A 118 -3.84 14.66 3.37
N GLU A 119 -4.21 15.91 3.70
CA GLU A 119 -3.22 16.91 4.05
C GLU A 119 -2.54 16.43 5.34
N THR A 120 -1.22 16.30 5.32
CA THR A 120 -0.42 16.18 6.54
C THR A 120 -0.42 17.54 7.23
N LYS A 121 -1.58 17.93 7.76
CA LYS A 121 -1.68 18.97 8.79
C LYS A 121 -1.70 18.27 10.12
N ASP A 122 -0.59 18.47 10.82
CA ASP A 122 -0.49 18.43 12.28
C ASP A 122 -0.64 17.04 12.91
N ALA A 123 0.45 16.26 12.84
CA ALA A 123 0.73 15.21 13.80
C ALA A 123 2.17 15.36 14.31
N TYR A 124 2.37 16.42 15.09
CA TYR A 124 3.29 16.44 16.24
C TYR A 124 2.44 16.58 17.49
#